data_AF-A0A5H2Y8J6-F1
#
_entry.id   AF-A0A5H2Y8J6-F1
#
_cell.length_a   1.000
_cell.length_b   1.000
_cell.length_c   1.000
_cell.angle_alpha   90.00
_cell.angle_beta   90.00
_cell.angle_gamma   90.00
#
_symmetry.space_group_name_H-M   'P 1'
#
loop_
_entity.id
_entity.type
_entity.pdbx_description
1 polymer ?
#
loop_
_entity_poly.entity_id
_entity_poly.type
_entity_poly.pdbx_seq_one_letter_code
_entity_poly.pdbx_strand_id
1 'polypeptide(L)'
;MEHVHVRWRLDSNDENSCTIDIKVGVHFKKWCVMQSKIRAGAINEYKKEIELMLEVARSYIIKTMSNLSGETDKATSPSVTQDSS
;
A
#
# COMPACT_ATOMS: atom_id res chain seq x y z
N MET A 1 -18.61 -25.87 2.91
CA MET A 1 -17.28 -25.28 3.17
C MET A 1 -17.03 -24.22 2.13
N GLU A 2 -16.86 -22.99 2.58
CA GLU A 2 -16.59 -21.81 1.77
C GLU A 2 -15.15 -21.39 2.03
N HIS A 3 -14.47 -20.87 1.01
CA HIS A 3 -13.12 -20.33 1.15
C HIS A 3 -13.11 -18.90 0.63
N VAL A 4 -12.56 -18.00 1.43
CA VAL A 4 -12.27 -16.63 1.01
C VAL A 4 -10.90 -16.64 0.32
N HIS A 5 -10.85 -16.04 -0.85
CA HIS A 5 -9.62 -15.85 -1.61
C HIS A 5 -9.37 -14.37 -1.74
N VAL A 6 -8.16 -13.96 -1.41
CA VAL A 6 -7.72 -12.58 -1.59
C VAL A 6 -6.48 -12.60 -2.45
N ARG A 7 -6.48 -11.72 -3.46
CA ARG A 7 -5.32 -11.48 -4.30
C ARG A 7 -4.94 -10.01 -4.22
N TRP A 8 -3.67 -9.78 -3.95
CA TRP A 8 -3.06 -8.46 -3.92
C TRP A 8 -2.13 -8.33 -5.10
N ARG A 9 -2.15 -7.18 -5.77
CA ARG A 9 -1.21 -6.83 -6.81
C ARG A 9 -0.74 -5.40 -6.56
N LEU A 10 0.58 -5.21 -6.58
CA LEU A 10 1.20 -3.90 -6.50
C LEU A 10 1.91 -3.66 -7.83
N ASP A 11 1.55 -2.58 -8.51
CA ASP A 11 2.23 -2.11 -9.71
C ASP A 11 2.81 -0.72 -9.42
N SER A 12 4.08 -0.49 -9.80
CA SER A 12 4.69 0.85 -9.74
C SER A 12 4.37 1.56 -11.05
N ASN A 13 3.75 2.73 -10.97
CA ASN A 13 3.36 3.46 -12.17
C ASN A 13 4.44 4.45 -12.58
N ASP A 14 5.02 5.15 -11.62
CA ASP A 14 6.09 6.14 -11.79
C ASP A 14 7.03 6.12 -10.57
N GLU A 15 8.09 6.94 -10.55
CA GLU A 15 9.09 6.97 -9.46
C GLU A 15 8.48 7.25 -8.07
N ASN A 16 7.36 7.96 -7.99
CA ASN A 16 6.73 8.35 -6.73
C ASN A 16 5.30 7.82 -6.56
N SER A 17 4.85 6.91 -7.43
CA SER A 17 3.47 6.43 -7.38
C SER A 17 3.37 4.93 -7.60
N CYS A 18 2.48 4.29 -6.84
CA CYS A 18 2.14 2.88 -6.99
C CYS A 18 0.62 2.70 -6.93
N THR A 19 0.14 1.67 -7.60
CA THR A 19 -1.26 1.24 -7.54
C THR A 19 -1.33 -0.13 -6.90
N ILE A 20 -2.23 -0.25 -5.93
CA ILE A 20 -2.54 -1.53 -5.29
C ILE A 20 -3.94 -1.98 -5.71
N ASP A 21 -4.00 -3.11 -6.42
CA ASP A 21 -5.25 -3.78 -6.81
C ASP A 21 -5.49 -4.94 -5.85
N ILE A 22 -6.64 -4.92 -5.18
CA ILE A 22 -7.02 -5.90 -4.18
C ILE A 22 -8.33 -6.54 -4.59
N LYS A 23 -8.30 -7.84 -4.83
CA LYS A 23 -9.44 -8.63 -5.30
C LYS A 23 -9.82 -9.65 -4.25
N VAL A 24 -11.07 -9.62 -3.83
CA VAL A 24 -11.64 -10.53 -2.83
C VAL A 24 -12.74 -11.35 -3.48
N GLY A 25 -12.71 -12.65 -3.25
CA GLY A 25 -13.73 -13.57 -3.75
C GLY A 25 -14.08 -14.61 -2.70
N VAL A 26 -15.30 -15.12 -2.77
CA VAL A 26 -15.74 -16.27 -1.97
C VAL A 26 -16.09 -17.41 -2.90
N HIS A 27 -15.44 -18.55 -2.67
CA HIS A 27 -15.65 -19.77 -3.44
C HIS A 27 -16.53 -20.76 -2.68
N PHE A 28 -17.61 -21.20 -3.32
CA PHE A 28 -18.61 -22.12 -2.76
C PHE A 28 -18.48 -23.47 -3.44
N LYS A 29 -18.18 -24.53 -2.66
CA LYS A 29 -18.08 -25.90 -3.19
C LYS A 29 -19.45 -26.50 -3.59
N LYS A 30 -20.55 -25.95 -3.05
CA LYS A 30 -21.94 -26.38 -3.30
C LYS A 30 -22.83 -25.15 -3.35
N TRP A 31 -23.96 -25.25 -4.05
CA TRP A 31 -24.97 -24.20 -4.07
C TRP A 31 -25.56 -23.97 -2.67
N CYS A 32 -25.76 -22.70 -2.30
CA CYS A 32 -26.40 -22.30 -1.07
C CYS A 32 -27.41 -21.19 -1.37
N VAL A 33 -28.64 -21.30 -0.84
CA VAL A 33 -29.69 -20.27 -1.02
C VAL A 33 -29.25 -18.91 -0.48
N MET A 34 -28.41 -18.92 0.56
CA MET A 34 -27.86 -17.72 1.19
C MET A 34 -26.55 -17.24 0.54
N GLN A 35 -26.09 -17.85 -0.55
CA GLN A 35 -24.81 -17.56 -1.20
C GLN A 35 -24.59 -16.06 -1.45
N SER A 36 -25.60 -15.34 -1.93
CA SER A 36 -25.49 -13.90 -2.17
C SER A 36 -25.30 -13.09 -0.88
N LYS A 37 -26.01 -13.45 0.20
CA LYS A 37 -25.87 -12.79 1.51
C LYS A 37 -24.49 -13.05 2.11
N ILE A 38 -24.01 -14.28 2.01
CA ILE A 38 -22.70 -14.65 2.55
C ILE A 38 -21.57 -13.95 1.77
N ARG A 39 -21.65 -13.92 0.43
CA ARG A 39 -20.71 -13.14 -0.41
C ARG A 39 -20.68 -11.67 -0.01
N ALA A 40 -21.85 -11.04 0.10
CA ALA A 40 -21.96 -9.62 0.42
C ALA A 40 -21.40 -9.31 1.82
N GLY A 41 -21.70 -10.13 2.82
CA GLY A 41 -21.17 -9.99 4.18
C GLY A 41 -19.64 -10.06 4.21
N ALA A 42 -19.08 -11.13 3.63
CA ALA A 42 -17.64 -11.33 3.61
C ALA A 42 -16.89 -10.21 2.86
N ILE A 43 -17.40 -9.78 1.70
CA ILE A 43 -16.78 -8.69 0.92
C ILE A 43 -16.84 -7.37 1.70
N ASN A 44 -17.96 -7.06 2.35
CA ASN A 44 -18.12 -5.81 3.09
C ASN A 44 -17.21 -5.73 4.32
N GLU A 45 -17.06 -6.84 5.06
CA GLU A 45 -16.14 -6.90 6.21
C GLU A 45 -14.69 -6.74 5.76
N TYR A 46 -14.28 -7.46 4.72
CA TYR A 46 -12.93 -7.38 4.19
C TYR A 46 -12.60 -6.00 3.62
N LYS A 47 -13.57 -5.32 2.99
CA LYS A 47 -13.38 -3.97 2.47
C LYS A 47 -13.04 -2.98 3.59
N LYS A 48 -13.73 -3.06 4.73
CA LYS A 48 -13.46 -2.20 5.90
C LYS A 48 -12.07 -2.44 6.48
N GLU A 49 -11.67 -3.71 6.58
CA GLU A 49 -10.34 -4.08 7.08
C GLU A 49 -9.22 -3.58 6.14
N ILE A 50 -9.38 -3.77 4.83
CA ILE A 50 -8.44 -3.20 3.83
C ILE A 50 -8.36 -1.68 3.97
N GLU A 51 -9.50 -0.98 4.05
CA GLU A 51 -9.53 0.48 4.12
C GLU A 51 -8.69 0.99 5.29
N LEU A 52 -8.82 0.35 6.46
CA LEU A 52 -8.00 0.66 7.64
C LEU A 52 -6.52 0.36 7.40
N MET A 53 -6.18 -0.80 6.82
CA MET A 53 -4.78 -1.15 6.52
C MET A 53 -4.14 -0.16 5.54
N LEU A 54 -4.88 0.27 4.52
CA LEU A 54 -4.41 1.25 3.53
C LEU A 54 -4.23 2.63 4.16
N GLU A 55 -5.11 3.03 5.06
CA GLU A 55 -4.97 4.29 5.82
C GLU A 55 -3.67 4.27 6.65
N VAL A 56 -3.45 3.21 7.43
CA VAL A 56 -2.24 3.05 8.24
C VAL A 56 -0.98 3.06 7.37
N ALA A 57 -0.98 2.32 6.27
CA ALA A 57 0.15 2.27 5.35
C ALA A 57 0.46 3.66 4.75
N ARG A 58 -0.58 4.41 4.34
CA ARG A 58 -0.43 5.77 3.83
C ARG A 58 0.12 6.72 4.89
N SER A 59 -0.42 6.69 6.11
CA SER A 59 0.08 7.51 7.21
C SER A 59 1.56 7.22 7.52
N TYR A 60 1.95 5.95 7.47
CA TYR A 60 3.35 5.54 7.65
C TYR A 60 4.26 6.10 6.55
N ILE A 61 3.85 5.99 5.28
CA ILE A 61 4.63 6.51 4.14
C ILE A 61 4.76 8.03 4.25
N ILE A 62 3.66 8.74 4.50
CA ILE A 62 3.66 10.20 4.64
C ILE A 62 4.60 10.63 5.77
N LYS A 63 4.48 10.02 6.95
CA LYS A 63 5.34 10.30 8.10
C LYS A 63 6.82 10.06 7.76
N THR A 64 7.12 8.95 7.10
CA THR A 64 8.50 8.60 6.71
C THR A 64 9.07 9.60 5.71
N MET A 65 8.29 10.01 4.71
CA MET A 65 8.70 11.02 3.72
C MET A 65 8.89 12.40 4.34
N SER A 66 8.00 12.80 5.26
CA SER A 66 8.16 14.06 6.01
C SER A 66 9.43 14.06 6.87
N ASN A 67 9.80 12.93 7.47
CA ASN A 67 11.03 12.82 8.25
C ASN A 67 12.29 12.85 7.36
N LEU A 68 12.23 12.25 6.17
CA LEU A 68 13.35 12.23 5.22
C LEU A 68 13.65 13.63 4.64
N SER A 69 12.62 14.47 4.48
CA SER A 69 12.78 15.87 4.06
C SER A 69 13.50 16.77 5.08
N GLY A 70 13.77 16.29 6.31
CA GLY A 70 14.38 17.07 7.39
C GLY A 70 15.91 16.91 7.52
N GLU A 71 16.52 15.94 6.85
CA GLU A 71 17.98 15.69 6.87
C GLU A 71 18.46 15.52 5.42
N THR A 72 19.54 16.22 5.03
CA THR A 72 20.18 16.36 3.68
C THR A 72 19.80 17.70 3.00
N ASP A 73 20.57 18.80 2.95
CA ASP A 73 21.99 19.05 3.20
C ASP A 73 22.23 20.49 3.70
N LYS A 74 22.82 20.64 4.89
CA LYS A 74 23.47 21.88 5.32
C LYS A 74 24.96 21.78 4.93
N ALA A 75 25.38 22.68 4.06
CA ALA A 75 26.69 22.81 3.42
C ALA A 75 27.95 22.44 4.22
N THR A 76 28.94 21.87 3.52
CA THR A 76 30.34 22.35 3.54
C THR A 76 31.03 21.89 2.24
N SER A 77 31.18 22.80 1.27
CA SER A 77 32.20 22.68 0.23
C SER A 77 33.56 23.03 0.85
N PRO A 78 34.59 22.18 0.75
CA PRO A 78 35.96 22.66 0.77
C PRO A 78 36.31 23.13 -0.65
N SER A 79 36.30 24.44 -0.86
CA SER A 79 37.00 25.07 -1.97
C SER A 79 38.50 24.77 -1.84
N VAL A 80 39.01 23.84 -2.66
CA VAL A 80 40.45 23.64 -2.80
C VAL A 80 40.96 24.65 -3.82
N THR A 81 41.61 25.69 -3.32
CA THR A 81 42.50 26.57 -4.08
C THR A 81 43.72 25.75 -4.52
N GLN A 82 43.94 25.57 -5.82
CA GLN A 82 45.25 25.18 -6.34
C GLN A 82 45.97 26.43 -6.86
N ASP A 83 47.02 26.78 -6.12
CA ASP A 83 48.08 27.69 -6.53
C ASP A 83 49.35 26.85 -6.80
N SER A 84 50.09 27.26 -7.84
CA SER A 84 51.48 26.93 -8.21
C SER A 84 51.76 25.52 -8.78
N SER A 85 52.51 25.33 -9.88
CA SER A 85 53.62 26.12 -10.48
C SER A 85 53.63 26.06 -12.01
#